data_AF-A0A3D2SZ32-F1
#
_entry.id   AF-A0A3D2SZ32-F1
#
_cell.length_a   1.000
_cell.length_b   1.000
_cell.length_c   1.000
_cell.angle_alpha   90.00
_cell.angle_beta   90.00
_cell.angle_gamma   90.00
#
_symmetry.space_group_name_H-M   'P 1'
#
loop_
_entity.id
_entity.type
_entity.pdbx_description
1 polymer ?
#
loop_
_entity_poly.entity_id
_entity_poly.type
_entity_poly.pdbx_seq_one_letter_code
_entity_poly.pdbx_strand_id
1 'polypeptide(L)'
;MIPRTHEQASFWNQGMRAAPIVIVLAITAMTTQALVAQQNVTHELPLSAENIHWGFYDASLEPVVTIRSGDRVYFENLLARGLDRLRLAGISERRFLPSMLNVEEQETVRVGSHPLNGPVYVEGAEVGDVLEVRLIDIGFLADYGVSGFLPGGGTLPMDFPSAALRAFEID
;
A
#
# COMPACT_ATOMS: atom_id res chain seq x y z
N MET A 1 54.36 -71.26 52.26
CA MET A 1 53.20 -71.63 51.44
C MET A 1 52.37 -70.37 51.26
N ILE A 2 52.27 -69.86 50.03
CA ILE A 2 51.59 -68.60 49.65
C ILE A 2 50.22 -68.95 49.05
N PRO A 3 49.18 -68.17 49.35
CA PRO A 3 48.27 -67.70 48.28
C PRO A 3 47.98 -66.20 48.43
N ARG A 4 48.27 -65.37 47.43
CA ARG A 4 47.50 -65.03 46.21
C ARG A 4 46.21 -64.25 46.47
N THR A 5 46.23 -63.04 45.93
CA THR A 5 45.19 -62.03 45.76
C THR A 5 44.04 -62.51 44.87
N HIS A 6 42.85 -61.94 45.09
CA HIS A 6 41.82 -61.79 44.07
C HIS A 6 41.10 -60.45 44.27
N GLU A 7 41.25 -59.59 43.27
CA GLU A 7 40.39 -58.47 42.95
C GLU A 7 39.17 -59.02 42.17
N GLN A 8 37.95 -58.51 42.42
CA GLN A 8 36.96 -58.21 41.37
C GLN A 8 35.70 -57.50 41.90
N ALA A 9 35.59 -56.23 41.50
CA ALA A 9 34.47 -55.50 40.90
C ALA A 9 32.99 -55.58 41.39
N SER A 10 32.45 -54.36 41.48
CA SER A 10 31.11 -53.86 41.16
C SER A 10 29.94 -54.19 42.10
N PHE A 11 29.27 -53.15 42.60
CA PHE A 11 27.87 -52.82 42.28
C PHE A 11 27.57 -51.42 42.81
N TRP A 12 27.63 -50.41 41.94
CA TRP A 12 27.10 -49.09 42.26
C TRP A 12 25.56 -49.19 42.34
N ASN A 13 25.02 -48.64 43.42
CA ASN A 13 23.59 -48.54 43.68
C ASN A 13 22.84 -47.90 42.49
N GLN A 14 21.83 -48.61 42.00
CA GLN A 14 20.69 -48.01 41.31
C GLN A 14 19.82 -47.29 42.33
N GLY A 15 19.51 -46.02 42.10
CA GLY A 15 18.51 -45.31 42.88
C GLY A 15 18.27 -43.90 42.34
N MET A 16 17.09 -43.70 41.78
CA MET A 16 16.49 -42.41 41.43
C MET A 16 16.99 -41.72 40.15
N ARG A 17 16.48 -42.22 39.01
CA ARG A 17 16.23 -41.38 37.83
C ARG A 17 15.08 -40.42 38.16
N ALA A 18 15.39 -39.15 38.40
CA ALA A 18 14.39 -38.07 38.49
C ALA A 18 14.58 -37.10 37.31
N ALA A 19 14.04 -37.45 36.15
CA ALA A 19 13.68 -36.56 35.03
C ALA A 19 12.93 -37.44 34.02
N PRO A 20 11.69 -37.13 33.60
CA PRO A 20 11.37 -35.85 32.95
C PRO A 20 9.94 -35.36 33.24
N ILE A 21 9.74 -34.42 34.18
CA ILE A 21 8.44 -33.73 34.33
C ILE A 21 8.53 -32.26 33.88
N VAL A 22 9.73 -31.73 33.66
CA VAL A 22 9.91 -30.30 33.32
C VAL A 22 9.75 -30.00 31.81
N ILE A 23 9.83 -31.00 30.92
CA ILE A 23 9.79 -30.75 29.46
C ILE A 23 8.36 -30.57 28.92
N VAL A 24 7.34 -31.09 29.59
CA VAL A 24 5.95 -31.00 29.08
C VAL A 24 5.34 -29.61 29.30
N LEU A 25 5.75 -28.87 30.33
CA LEU A 25 5.23 -27.52 30.60
C LEU A 25 5.80 -26.45 29.66
N ALA A 26 6.97 -26.68 29.05
CA ALA A 26 7.56 -25.74 28.09
C ALA A 26 6.91 -25.82 26.69
N ILE A 27 6.34 -26.96 26.32
CA ILE A 27 5.72 -27.15 25.00
C ILE A 27 4.28 -26.59 24.96
N THR A 28 3.59 -26.52 26.10
CA THR A 28 2.24 -25.91 26.19
C THR A 28 2.24 -24.38 26.23
N ALA A 29 3.40 -23.73 26.44
CA ALA A 29 3.48 -22.28 26.55
C ALA A 29 3.65 -21.54 25.20
N MET A 30 3.88 -22.25 24.10
CA MET A 30 4.16 -21.64 22.78
C MET A 30 2.94 -21.54 21.84
N THR A 31 1.73 -21.95 22.24
CA THR A 31 0.55 -21.95 21.36
C THR A 31 -0.60 -21.05 21.81
N THR A 32 -0.32 -20.05 22.64
CA THR A 32 -1.26 -18.95 22.90
C THR A 32 -0.72 -17.63 22.35
N GLN A 33 -0.34 -17.63 21.07
CA GLN A 33 -0.55 -16.40 20.30
C GLN A 33 -2.05 -16.19 20.26
N ALA A 34 -2.54 -15.36 21.18
CA ALA A 34 -3.87 -14.82 21.07
C ALA A 34 -4.07 -14.35 19.63
N LEU A 35 -5.13 -14.81 18.97
CA LEU A 35 -5.67 -14.11 17.82
C LEU A 35 -6.07 -12.73 18.35
N VAL A 36 -5.11 -11.81 18.39
CA VAL A 36 -5.43 -10.40 18.37
C VAL A 36 -6.11 -10.25 17.02
N ALA A 37 -7.43 -10.05 17.03
CA ALA A 37 -8.15 -9.68 15.83
C ALA A 37 -7.37 -8.50 15.23
N GLN A 38 -6.77 -8.72 14.06
CA GLN A 38 -6.00 -7.68 13.41
C GLN A 38 -6.96 -6.50 13.20
N GLN A 39 -6.72 -5.43 13.93
CA GLN A 39 -7.46 -4.19 13.77
C GLN A 39 -6.98 -3.61 12.45
N ASN A 40 -7.77 -3.80 11.40
CA ASN A 40 -7.47 -3.22 10.10
C ASN A 40 -7.52 -1.70 10.25
N VAL A 41 -6.38 -1.04 10.05
CA VAL A 41 -6.28 0.41 10.13
C VAL A 41 -6.71 0.98 8.79
N THR A 42 -7.43 2.11 8.83
CA THR A 42 -7.67 2.93 7.62
C THR A 42 -6.70 4.09 7.63
N HIS A 43 -5.88 4.17 6.60
CA HIS A 43 -4.95 5.26 6.34
C HIS A 43 -5.59 6.23 5.36
N GLU A 44 -5.57 7.52 5.67
CA GLU A 44 -6.15 8.55 4.80
C GLU A 44 -5.03 9.32 4.11
N LEU A 45 -5.07 9.33 2.78
CA LEU A 45 -4.19 10.12 1.93
C LEU A 45 -5.02 11.21 1.27
N PRO A 46 -5.17 12.38 1.93
CA PRO A 46 -5.90 13.50 1.35
C PRO A 46 -5.15 14.03 0.12
N LEU A 47 -5.86 14.82 -0.69
CA LEU A 47 -5.29 15.37 -1.91
C LEU A 47 -4.22 16.42 -1.53
N SER A 48 -2.95 16.05 -1.67
CA SER A 48 -1.82 16.94 -1.40
C SER A 48 -0.63 16.58 -2.28
N ALA A 49 0.29 17.53 -2.44
CA ALA A 49 1.49 17.34 -3.24
C ALA A 49 2.42 16.28 -2.63
N GLU A 50 2.48 16.21 -1.29
CA GLU A 50 3.31 15.24 -0.57
C GLU A 50 2.87 13.78 -0.80
N ASN A 51 1.60 13.57 -1.16
CA ASN A 51 1.06 12.24 -1.42
C ASN A 51 1.13 11.84 -2.90
N ILE A 52 1.54 12.74 -3.80
CA ILE A 52 1.43 12.58 -5.25
C ILE A 52 2.78 12.71 -5.94
N HIS A 53 2.99 11.90 -6.97
CA HIS A 53 4.01 12.10 -7.99
C HIS A 53 3.37 12.04 -9.38
N TRP A 54 3.98 12.64 -10.41
CA TRP A 54 3.26 12.90 -11.66
C TRP A 54 3.82 12.18 -12.89
N GLY A 55 3.14 11.08 -13.25
CA GLY A 55 3.20 10.47 -14.57
C GLY A 55 4.41 9.57 -14.82
N PHE A 56 5.00 9.03 -13.76
CA PHE A 56 6.04 8.01 -13.82
C PHE A 56 5.88 7.01 -12.66
N TYR A 57 6.47 5.83 -12.77
CA TYR A 57 6.63 4.90 -11.64
C TYR A 57 8.12 4.76 -11.36
N ASP A 58 8.52 4.91 -10.10
CA ASP A 58 9.91 4.76 -9.66
C ASP A 58 9.95 4.09 -8.29
N ALA A 59 10.63 2.94 -8.20
CA ALA A 59 10.75 2.14 -6.99
C ALA A 59 11.67 2.78 -5.93
N SER A 60 12.40 3.84 -6.28
CA SER A 60 13.26 4.59 -5.35
C SER A 60 12.55 5.72 -4.62
N LEU A 61 11.29 6.01 -4.96
CA LEU A 61 10.49 7.01 -4.23
C LEU A 61 10.26 6.56 -2.79
N GLU A 62 10.40 7.50 -1.86
CA GLU A 62 10.04 7.27 -0.47
C GLU A 62 8.53 7.00 -0.35
N PRO A 63 8.11 5.96 0.38
CA PRO A 63 6.70 5.68 0.60
C PRO A 63 6.01 6.81 1.37
N VAL A 64 4.84 7.22 0.90
CA VAL A 64 4.00 8.22 1.60
C VAL A 64 3.30 7.60 2.81
N VAL A 65 3.10 6.28 2.78
CA VAL A 65 2.58 5.49 3.90
C VAL A 65 3.07 4.04 3.82
N THR A 66 3.26 3.43 4.99
CA THR A 66 3.55 2.01 5.16
C THR A 66 2.35 1.33 5.82
N ILE A 67 1.86 0.24 5.21
CA ILE A 67 0.67 -0.47 5.64
C ILE A 67 0.95 -1.95 5.90
N ARG A 68 0.07 -2.61 6.66
CA ARG A 68 0.06 -4.07 6.80
C ARG A 68 -0.96 -4.70 5.85
N SER A 69 -0.74 -5.96 5.49
CA SER A 69 -1.78 -6.73 4.81
C SER A 69 -3.08 -6.72 5.60
N GLY A 70 -4.19 -6.39 4.93
CA GLY A 70 -5.51 -6.23 5.53
C GLY A 70 -5.90 -4.78 5.89
N ASP A 71 -4.93 -3.85 5.97
CA ASP A 71 -5.23 -2.43 6.13
C ASP A 71 -5.98 -1.86 4.91
N ARG A 72 -6.58 -0.69 5.11
CA ARG A 72 -7.28 0.08 4.08
C ARG A 72 -6.55 1.39 3.84
N VAL A 73 -6.59 1.86 2.59
CA VAL A 73 -6.10 3.20 2.24
C VAL A 73 -7.22 3.93 1.51
N TYR A 74 -7.58 5.11 2.01
CA TYR A 74 -8.49 6.04 1.35
C TYR A 74 -7.65 7.08 0.61
N PHE A 75 -7.86 7.21 -0.70
CA PHE A 75 -7.12 8.15 -1.54
C PHE A 75 -8.05 9.23 -2.08
N GLU A 76 -7.63 10.48 -1.96
CA GLU A 76 -8.17 11.55 -2.79
C GLU A 76 -7.26 11.77 -4.00
N ASN A 77 -7.85 11.82 -5.20
CA ASN A 77 -7.10 11.86 -6.45
C ASN A 77 -7.41 13.14 -7.24
N LEU A 78 -6.38 13.73 -7.84
CA LEU A 78 -6.56 14.78 -8.85
C LEU A 78 -6.85 14.16 -10.21
N LEU A 79 -7.62 14.86 -11.05
CA LEU A 79 -7.87 14.44 -12.42
C LEU A 79 -6.59 14.42 -13.28
N ALA A 80 -6.62 13.58 -14.31
CA ALA A 80 -5.55 13.53 -15.30
C ALA A 80 -5.34 14.88 -16.00
N ARG A 81 -4.07 15.26 -16.17
CA ARG A 81 -3.57 16.42 -16.91
C ARG A 81 -3.86 17.76 -16.24
N GLY A 82 -4.21 17.75 -14.95
CA GLY A 82 -4.34 18.94 -14.14
C GLY A 82 -5.58 19.78 -14.45
N LEU A 83 -5.62 20.95 -13.83
CA LEU A 83 -6.79 21.82 -13.78
C LEU A 83 -7.05 22.61 -15.06
N ASP A 84 -6.06 22.75 -15.96
CA ASP A 84 -6.20 23.53 -17.18
C ASP A 84 -7.31 23.03 -18.10
N ARG A 85 -7.53 21.71 -18.14
CA ARG A 85 -8.63 21.15 -18.95
C ARG A 85 -10.01 21.53 -18.41
N LEU A 86 -10.14 21.65 -17.10
CA LEU A 86 -11.38 22.13 -16.47
C LEU A 86 -11.60 23.61 -16.79
N ARG A 87 -10.54 24.43 -16.69
CA ARG A 87 -10.58 25.86 -17.05
C ARG A 87 -11.02 26.05 -18.50
N LEU A 88 -10.37 25.36 -19.43
CA LEU A 88 -10.66 25.41 -20.86
C LEU A 88 -12.06 24.90 -21.20
N ALA A 89 -12.58 23.96 -20.42
CA ALA A 89 -13.95 23.47 -20.57
C ALA A 89 -15.01 24.39 -19.93
N GLY A 90 -14.61 25.49 -19.29
CA GLY A 90 -15.49 26.51 -18.74
C GLY A 90 -15.88 26.31 -17.26
N ILE A 91 -15.26 25.37 -16.54
CA ILE A 91 -15.48 25.24 -15.09
C ILE A 91 -14.78 26.41 -14.38
N SER A 92 -15.53 27.12 -13.55
CA SER A 92 -15.01 28.23 -12.75
C SER A 92 -14.07 27.73 -11.65
N GLU A 93 -12.91 28.37 -11.49
CA GLU A 93 -11.96 28.05 -10.41
C GLU A 93 -12.55 28.18 -9.01
N ARG A 94 -13.65 28.94 -8.84
CA ARG A 94 -14.37 29.01 -7.55
C ARG A 94 -14.94 27.67 -7.09
N ARG A 95 -15.08 26.69 -8.00
CA ARG A 95 -15.49 25.33 -7.68
C ARG A 95 -14.31 24.41 -7.33
N PHE A 96 -13.07 24.84 -7.59
CA PHE A 96 -11.90 24.03 -7.30
C PHE A 96 -11.63 23.99 -5.79
N LEU A 97 -11.33 22.80 -5.28
CA LEU A 97 -10.92 22.65 -3.89
C LEU A 97 -9.53 23.29 -3.68
N PRO A 98 -9.24 23.85 -2.49
CA PRO A 98 -7.91 24.37 -2.17
C PRO A 98 -6.79 23.33 -2.38
N SER A 99 -7.05 22.07 -2.07
CA SER A 99 -6.12 20.95 -2.29
C SER A 99 -5.78 20.74 -3.77
N MET A 100 -6.77 20.87 -4.67
CA MET A 100 -6.54 20.78 -6.11
C MET A 100 -5.59 21.87 -6.61
N LEU A 101 -5.80 23.11 -6.14
CA LEU A 101 -4.94 24.24 -6.48
C LEU A 101 -3.53 24.06 -5.93
N ASN A 102 -3.40 23.54 -4.70
CA ASN A 102 -2.11 23.27 -4.07
C ASN A 102 -1.29 22.23 -4.85
N VAL A 103 -1.90 21.10 -5.23
CA VAL A 103 -1.22 20.07 -6.05
C VAL A 103 -0.81 20.64 -7.40
N GLU A 104 -1.70 21.41 -8.05
CA GLU A 104 -1.40 22.03 -9.34
C GLU A 104 -0.20 22.99 -9.26
N GLU A 105 -0.01 23.69 -8.13
CA GLU A 105 1.08 24.63 -7.89
C GLU A 105 2.40 23.94 -7.52
N GLN A 106 2.37 22.96 -6.61
CA GLN A 106 3.56 22.38 -6.01
C GLN A 106 4.17 21.24 -6.86
N GLU A 107 3.33 20.43 -7.52
CA GLU A 107 3.80 19.32 -8.36
C GLU A 107 4.24 19.80 -9.74
N THR A 108 5.51 20.21 -9.84
CA THR A 108 6.11 20.80 -11.06
C THR A 108 6.83 19.79 -11.95
N VAL A 109 7.24 18.63 -11.43
CA VAL A 109 7.90 17.56 -12.20
C VAL A 109 6.84 16.64 -12.81
N ARG A 110 6.48 16.87 -14.07
CA ARG A 110 5.42 16.12 -14.76
C ARG A 110 5.96 15.41 -16.00
N VAL A 111 6.11 14.09 -15.90
CA VAL A 111 6.61 13.24 -17.01
C VAL A 111 5.47 12.73 -17.88
N GLY A 112 4.32 12.45 -17.26
CA GLY A 112 3.15 11.88 -17.91
C GLY A 112 1.87 12.65 -17.62
N SER A 113 0.74 12.08 -18.03
CA SER A 113 -0.56 12.75 -17.94
C SER A 113 -1.27 12.57 -16.59
N HIS A 114 -0.85 11.64 -15.74
CA HIS A 114 -1.61 11.26 -14.55
C HIS A 114 -0.86 11.63 -13.28
N PRO A 115 -1.45 12.41 -12.36
CA PRO A 115 -1.01 12.43 -10.98
C PRO A 115 -1.30 11.06 -10.36
N LEU A 116 -0.34 10.51 -9.62
CA LEU A 116 -0.39 9.18 -9.02
C LEU A 116 -0.19 9.32 -7.51
N ASN A 117 -1.13 8.81 -6.72
CA ASN A 117 -0.98 8.75 -5.27
C ASN A 117 0.04 7.67 -4.89
N GLY A 118 0.86 7.94 -3.88
CA GLY A 118 1.84 7.02 -3.33
C GLY A 118 3.30 7.36 -3.65
N PRO A 119 4.21 6.37 -3.52
CA PRO A 119 3.93 4.94 -3.37
C PRO A 119 3.45 4.54 -1.97
N VAL A 120 2.67 3.45 -1.91
CA VAL A 120 2.29 2.78 -0.65
C VAL A 120 3.20 1.58 -0.45
N TYR A 121 3.87 1.50 0.69
CA TYR A 121 4.71 0.36 1.05
C TYR A 121 3.91 -0.67 1.86
N VAL A 122 4.03 -1.95 1.51
CA VAL A 122 3.36 -3.05 2.21
C VAL A 122 4.38 -3.83 3.03
N GLU A 123 4.20 -3.88 4.35
CA GLU A 123 5.09 -4.58 5.26
C GLU A 123 5.21 -6.07 4.88
N GLY A 124 6.45 -6.54 4.70
CA GLY A 124 6.75 -7.94 4.43
C GLY A 124 6.47 -8.41 3.00
N ALA A 125 6.10 -7.53 2.08
CA ALA A 125 5.97 -7.88 0.67
C ALA A 125 7.36 -8.09 0.02
N GLU A 126 7.53 -9.22 -0.66
CA GLU A 126 8.78 -9.62 -1.32
C GLU A 126 8.60 -9.83 -2.84
N VAL A 127 9.71 -9.87 -3.58
CA VAL A 127 9.69 -10.15 -5.02
C VAL A 127 9.17 -11.57 -5.26
N GLY A 128 8.07 -11.68 -6.02
CA GLY A 128 7.40 -12.95 -6.30
C GLY A 128 6.04 -13.07 -5.61
N ASP A 129 5.75 -12.21 -4.64
CA ASP A 129 4.43 -12.12 -4.03
C ASP A 129 3.40 -11.50 -4.98
N VAL A 130 2.13 -11.70 -4.63
CA VAL A 130 0.98 -11.10 -5.32
C VAL A 130 0.28 -10.14 -4.38
N LEU A 131 0.12 -8.89 -4.84
CA LEU A 131 -0.70 -7.90 -4.14
C LEU A 131 -2.16 -8.01 -4.59
N GLU A 132 -3.05 -8.38 -3.67
CA GLU A 132 -4.49 -8.23 -3.88
C GLU A 132 -4.92 -6.81 -3.50
N VAL A 133 -5.52 -6.09 -4.45
CA VAL A 133 -6.13 -4.77 -4.21
C VAL A 133 -7.63 -4.87 -4.38
N ARG A 134 -8.37 -4.68 -3.27
CA ARG A 134 -9.83 -4.67 -3.28
C ARG A 134 -10.34 -3.24 -3.25
N LEU A 135 -11.00 -2.82 -4.34
CA LEU A 135 -11.73 -1.54 -4.35
C LEU A 135 -13.02 -1.72 -3.55
N ILE A 136 -13.08 -1.10 -2.37
CA ILE A 136 -14.21 -1.23 -1.44
C ILE A 136 -15.31 -0.22 -1.75
N ASP A 137 -14.92 1.01 -2.06
CA ASP A 137 -15.82 2.12 -2.37
C ASP A 137 -15.12 3.10 -3.31
N ILE A 138 -15.91 3.87 -4.08
CA ILE A 138 -15.44 4.92 -4.99
C ILE A 138 -16.44 6.07 -4.91
N GLY A 139 -15.96 7.25 -4.50
CA GLY A 139 -16.72 8.50 -4.50
C GLY A 139 -16.09 9.55 -5.40
N PHE A 140 -16.83 10.63 -5.64
CA PHE A 140 -16.36 11.77 -6.40
C PHE A 140 -15.87 12.88 -5.46
N LEU A 141 -14.62 13.29 -5.62
CA LEU A 141 -14.04 14.43 -4.89
C LEU A 141 -14.65 15.78 -5.36
N ALA A 142 -15.14 15.81 -6.59
CA ALA A 142 -15.83 16.95 -7.18
C ALA A 142 -17.04 16.46 -7.99
N ASP A 143 -18.11 17.24 -7.99
CA ASP A 143 -19.38 16.99 -8.68
C ASP A 143 -19.32 17.35 -10.19
N TYR A 144 -18.13 17.36 -10.78
CA TYR A 144 -17.91 17.68 -12.19
C TYR A 144 -16.68 16.98 -12.76
N GLY A 145 -16.66 16.83 -14.09
CA GLY A 145 -15.55 16.27 -14.83
C GLY A 145 -15.36 16.94 -16.19
N VAL A 146 -14.30 16.51 -16.89
CA VAL A 146 -14.01 16.95 -18.26
C VAL A 146 -13.64 15.76 -19.14
N SER A 147 -14.25 15.71 -20.31
CA SER A 147 -13.89 14.79 -21.38
C SER A 147 -13.48 15.56 -22.63
N GLY A 148 -12.72 14.94 -23.51
CA GLY A 148 -12.36 15.56 -24.77
C GLY A 148 -11.30 14.80 -25.54
N PHE A 149 -11.02 15.32 -26.73
CA PHE A 149 -10.03 14.78 -27.66
C PHE A 149 -9.15 15.91 -28.21
N LEU A 150 -8.00 15.50 -28.72
CA LEU A 150 -7.03 16.37 -29.38
C LEU A 150 -6.73 15.79 -30.77
N PRO A 151 -6.44 16.64 -31.77
CA PRO A 151 -5.94 16.18 -33.06
C PRO A 151 -4.73 15.26 -32.89
N GLY A 152 -4.66 14.18 -33.67
CA GLY A 152 -3.57 13.22 -33.60
C GLY A 152 -3.62 12.28 -32.38
N GLY A 153 -4.64 12.40 -31.51
CA GLY A 153 -4.83 11.55 -30.33
C GLY A 153 -6.07 10.64 -30.44
N GLY A 154 -6.08 9.57 -29.64
CA GLY A 154 -7.18 8.61 -29.59
C GLY A 154 -7.13 7.57 -30.72
N THR A 155 -8.20 6.78 -30.85
CA THR A 155 -8.29 5.65 -31.80
C THR A 155 -8.44 6.09 -33.25
N LEU A 156 -8.98 7.29 -33.50
CA LEU A 156 -9.23 7.86 -34.84
C LEU A 156 -8.49 9.19 -35.02
N PRO A 157 -7.14 9.19 -34.97
CA PRO A 157 -6.35 10.41 -34.86
C PRO A 157 -6.44 11.34 -36.09
N MET A 158 -6.87 10.82 -37.24
CA MET A 158 -6.94 11.56 -38.51
C MET A 158 -8.37 12.04 -38.86
N ASP A 159 -9.40 11.50 -38.22
CA ASP A 159 -10.79 11.80 -38.56
C ASP A 159 -11.28 13.08 -37.87
N PHE A 160 -10.58 13.51 -36.82
CA PHE A 160 -10.91 14.67 -36.00
C PHE A 160 -9.78 15.70 -36.02
N PRO A 161 -9.77 16.61 -37.01
CA PRO A 161 -8.68 17.60 -37.17
C PRO A 161 -8.76 18.78 -36.19
N SER A 162 -9.81 18.86 -35.36
CA SER A 162 -9.99 19.87 -34.32
C SER A 162 -9.85 19.29 -32.91
N ALA A 163 -9.78 20.13 -31.89
CA ALA A 163 -9.88 19.71 -30.49
C ALA A 163 -11.28 20.03 -29.96
N ALA A 164 -11.74 19.23 -28.98
CA ALA A 164 -12.92 19.58 -28.20
C ALA A 164 -12.72 19.17 -26.74
N LEU A 165 -13.17 20.02 -25.83
CA LEU A 165 -13.32 19.73 -24.41
C LEU A 165 -14.78 19.96 -24.03
N ARG A 166 -15.31 19.07 -23.19
CA ARG A 166 -16.67 19.15 -22.67
C ARG A 166 -16.65 18.89 -21.18
N ALA A 167 -17.12 19.87 -20.42
CA ALA A 167 -17.42 19.68 -19.01
C ALA A 167 -18.75 18.95 -18.83
N PHE A 168 -18.88 18.21 -17.74
CA PHE A 168 -20.12 17.55 -17.34
C PHE A 168 -20.24 17.56 -15.82
N GLU A 169 -21.47 17.60 -15.32
CA GLU A 169 -21.78 17.46 -13.90
C GLU A 169 -21.93 15.96 -13.56
N ILE A 170 -21.73 15.63 -12.28
CA ILE A 170 -21.80 14.28 -11.74
C ILE A 170 -22.62 14.33 -10.44
N ASP A 171 -23.50 13.35 -10.23
CA ASP A 171 -24.36 13.21 -9.04
C ASP A 171 -23.80 12.22 -8.00
#